data_AF-A0A3D6DRU5-F1
#
_entry.id   AF-A0A3D6DRU5-F1
#
_cell.length_a   1.000
_cell.length_b   1.000
_cell.length_c   1.000
_cell.angle_alpha   90.00
_cell.angle_beta   90.00
_cell.angle_gamma   90.00
#
_symmetry.space_group_name_H-M   'P 1'
#
loop_
_entity.id
_entity.type
_entity.pdbx_description
1 polymer ?
#
loop_
_entity_poly.entity_id
_entity_poly.type
_entity_poly.pdbx_seq_one_letter_code
_entity_poly.pdbx_strand_id
1 'polypeptide(L)'
;LYQRSADIFLGVPFNIASYALLTLMLAQVCGYRPGDFVHTLGDAHLYSNHFEQARLQLTRTPRALPTMRLQTAVSDLFSFRIEDFVLEGYDPHPHIAAAVAV
;
A
#
# COMPACT_ATOMS: atom_id res chain seq x y z
N LEU A 1 6.12 9.72 -5.26
CA LEU A 1 5.76 8.88 -6.43
C LEU A 1 4.84 9.67 -7.34
N TYR A 2 5.12 9.73 -8.64
CA TYR A 2 4.15 10.19 -9.63
C TYR A 2 3.59 8.99 -10.40
N GLN A 3 2.27 8.79 -10.33
CA GLN A 3 1.56 7.73 -11.04
C GLN A 3 0.72 8.33 -12.16
N ARG A 4 1.09 8.06 -13.43
CA ARG A 4 0.42 8.66 -14.59
C ARG A 4 -1.08 8.32 -14.70
N SER A 5 -1.49 7.14 -14.22
CA SER A 5 -2.82 6.59 -14.36
C SER A 5 -3.08 5.67 -13.16
N ALA A 6 -4.15 5.96 -12.43
CA ALA A 6 -4.39 5.52 -11.07
C ALA A 6 -5.82 5.00 -10.91
N ASP A 7 -5.97 3.69 -11.05
CA ASP A 7 -7.17 2.97 -10.63
C ASP A 7 -7.31 3.08 -9.12
N ILE A 8 -8.28 3.89 -8.67
CA ILE A 8 -8.51 4.20 -7.27
C ILE A 8 -8.89 2.97 -6.45
N PHE A 9 -9.58 1.97 -7.04
CA PHE A 9 -10.13 0.86 -6.27
C PHE A 9 -9.17 -0.31 -6.13
N LEU A 10 -8.52 -0.72 -7.23
CA LEU A 10 -7.56 -1.83 -7.19
C LEU A 10 -6.12 -1.31 -7.11
N GLY A 11 -5.66 -0.57 -8.12
CA GLY A 11 -4.23 -0.22 -8.26
C GLY A 11 -3.66 0.60 -7.11
N VAL A 12 -4.32 1.72 -6.78
CA VAL A 12 -3.79 2.71 -5.81
C VAL A 12 -3.54 2.12 -4.42
N PRO A 13 -4.45 1.31 -3.81
CA PRO A 13 -4.16 0.64 -2.55
C PRO A 13 -2.87 -0.19 -2.56
N PHE A 14 -2.64 -0.98 -3.61
CA PHE A 14 -1.38 -1.74 -3.77
C PHE A 14 -0.17 -0.82 -3.97
N ASN A 15 -0.32 0.27 -4.74
CA ASN A 15 0.77 1.19 -5.00
C ASN A 15 1.20 1.97 -3.75
N ILE A 16 0.24 2.35 -2.88
CA ILE A 16 0.53 2.98 -1.59
C ILE A 16 1.37 2.03 -0.71
N ALA A 17 0.89 0.80 -0.51
CA ALA A 17 1.60 -0.17 0.33
C ALA A 17 2.99 -0.53 -0.24
N SER A 18 3.08 -0.73 -1.56
CA SER A 18 4.33 -1.11 -2.22
C SER A 18 5.42 -0.05 -2.09
N TYR A 19 5.10 1.22 -2.36
CA TYR A 19 6.10 2.26 -2.29
C TYR A 19 6.39 2.72 -0.86
N ALA A 20 5.41 2.64 0.06
CA ALA A 20 5.69 2.81 1.48
C ALA A 20 6.68 1.76 1.98
N LEU A 21 6.50 0.48 1.59
CA LEU A 21 7.43 -0.59 1.94
C LEU A 21 8.82 -0.37 1.34
N LEU A 22 8.90 0.02 0.07
CA LEU A 22 10.18 0.35 -0.57
C LEU A 22 10.88 1.52 0.14
N THR A 23 10.14 2.55 0.57
CA THR A 23 10.69 3.65 1.37
C THR A 23 11.24 3.16 2.71
N LEU A 24 10.56 2.24 3.39
CA LEU A 24 11.06 1.62 4.63
C LEU A 24 12.35 0.83 4.38
N MET A 25 12.37 0.01 3.34
CA MET A 25 13.55 -0.80 2.97
C MET A 25 14.76 0.09 2.64
N LEU A 26 14.56 1.12 1.81
CA LEU A 26 15.61 2.09 1.45
C LEU A 26 16.12 2.85 2.67
N ALA A 27 15.22 3.29 3.55
CA ALA A 27 15.61 3.96 4.78
C ALA A 27 16.51 3.05 5.63
N GLN A 28 16.15 1.78 5.82
CA GLN A 28 16.95 0.84 6.61
C GLN A 28 18.35 0.62 6.02
N VAL A 29 18.45 0.23 4.75
CA VAL A 29 19.76 -0.13 4.14
C VAL A 29 20.68 1.08 3.95
N CYS A 30 20.12 2.29 3.89
CA CYS A 30 20.90 3.53 3.83
C CYS A 30 21.16 4.15 5.21
N GLY A 31 20.71 3.55 6.31
CA GLY A 31 20.92 4.07 7.67
C GLY A 31 20.09 5.32 8.01
N TYR A 32 18.94 5.49 7.36
CA TYR A 32 18.00 6.59 7.58
C TYR A 32 16.75 6.13 8.35
N ARG A 33 15.89 7.10 8.68
CA ARG A 33 14.52 6.86 9.17
C ARG A 33 13.52 7.18 8.05
N PRO A 34 12.40 6.45 7.94
CA PRO A 34 11.35 6.81 6.99
C PRO A 34 10.79 8.21 7.30
N GLY A 35 10.53 8.97 6.25
CA GLY A 35 9.78 10.24 6.32
C GLY A 35 8.40 10.08 5.69
N ASP A 36 7.93 11.13 5.03
CA ASP A 36 6.63 11.11 4.36
C ASP A 36 6.69 10.42 3.00
N PHE A 37 5.71 9.56 2.74
CA PHE A 37 5.45 9.04 1.39
C PHE A 37 4.40 9.91 0.70
N VAL A 38 4.84 10.70 -0.29
CA VAL A 38 3.95 11.55 -1.10
C VAL A 38 3.61 10.86 -2.42
N HIS A 39 2.32 10.59 -2.65
CA HIS A 39 1.81 9.96 -3.86
C HIS A 39 0.98 10.95 -4.70
N THR A 40 1.55 11.37 -5.83
CA THR A 40 0.91 12.25 -6.81
C THR A 40 0.28 11.41 -7.91
N LEU A 41 -1.01 11.62 -8.17
CA LEU A 41 -1.75 10.93 -9.23
C LEU A 41 -1.93 11.87 -10.43
N GLY A 42 -1.74 11.35 -11.64
CA GLY A 42 -2.13 11.99 -12.88
C GLY A 42 -3.62 11.76 -13.13
N ASP A 43 -3.95 10.79 -13.97
CA ASP A 43 -5.34 10.38 -14.19
C ASP A 43 -5.83 9.45 -13.07
N ALA A 44 -6.49 10.02 -12.07
CA ALA A 44 -7.19 9.30 -11.01
C ALA A 44 -8.61 8.92 -11.46
N HIS A 45 -8.88 7.62 -11.58
CA HIS A 45 -10.13 7.11 -12.14
C HIS A 45 -10.66 5.90 -11.37
N LEU A 46 -11.96 5.64 -11.55
CA LEU A 46 -12.67 4.49 -11.01
C LEU A 46 -13.38 3.78 -12.16
N TYR A 47 -13.13 2.49 -12.33
CA TYR A 47 -13.83 1.70 -13.34
C TYR A 47 -15.32 1.57 -12.99
N SER A 48 -16.19 1.62 -14.00
CA SER A 48 -17.64 1.59 -13.79
C SER A 48 -18.14 0.29 -13.16
N ASN A 49 -17.44 -0.82 -13.38
CA ASN A 49 -17.73 -2.11 -12.76
C ASN A 49 -17.29 -2.20 -11.28
N HIS A 50 -16.71 -1.13 -10.71
CA HIS A 50 -16.29 -1.04 -9.30
C HIS A 50 -17.17 -0.09 -8.47
N PHE A 51 -18.22 0.50 -9.03
CA PHE A 51 -19.01 1.51 -8.33
C PHE A 51 -19.72 0.98 -7.07
N GLU A 52 -20.30 -0.22 -7.13
CA GLU A 52 -20.95 -0.83 -5.96
C GLU A 52 -19.94 -1.16 -4.85
N GLN A 53 -18.76 -1.65 -5.24
CA GLN A 53 -17.66 -1.97 -4.33
C GLN A 53 -17.11 -0.72 -3.64
N ALA A 54 -16.90 0.36 -4.40
CA ALA A 54 -16.47 1.64 -3.85
C ALA A 54 -17.50 2.22 -2.89
N ARG A 55 -18.80 2.18 -3.24
CA ARG A 55 -19.89 2.61 -2.35
C ARG A 55 -19.89 1.82 -1.05
N LEU A 56 -19.77 0.49 -1.11
CA LEU A 56 -19.66 -0.36 0.07
C LEU A 56 -18.43 -0.02 0.91
N GLN A 57 -17.28 0.26 0.30
CA GLN A 57 -16.08 0.63 1.04
C GLN A 57 -16.27 1.96 1.79
N LEU A 58 -16.96 2.92 1.18
CA LEU A 58 -17.23 4.24 1.76
C LEU A 58 -18.22 4.22 2.93
N THR A 59 -18.99 3.14 3.13
CA THR A 59 -19.85 2.99 4.32
C THR A 59 -19.07 2.54 5.57
N ARG A 60 -17.81 2.15 5.41
CA ARG A 60 -16.98 1.61 6.50
C ARG A 60 -16.16 2.72 7.16
N THR A 61 -16.28 2.83 8.48
CA THR A 61 -15.40 3.71 9.27
C THR A 61 -13.96 3.16 9.25
N PRO A 62 -12.94 3.97 8.92
CA PRO A 62 -11.54 3.57 9.03
C PRO A 62 -11.18 3.08 10.43
N ARG A 63 -10.41 1.99 10.52
CA ARG A 63 -9.85 1.47 11.78
C ARG A 63 -8.42 1.99 11.96
N ALA A 64 -7.82 1.68 13.10
CA ALA A 64 -6.41 1.99 13.35
C ALA A 64 -5.53 1.39 12.24
N LEU A 65 -4.53 2.16 11.81
CA LEU A 65 -3.57 1.70 10.82
C LEU A 65 -2.65 0.63 11.42
N PRO A 66 -2.25 -0.39 10.63
CA PRO A 66 -1.25 -1.35 11.07
C PRO A 66 0.14 -0.71 11.13
N THR A 67 1.09 -1.42 11.73
CA THR A 67 2.52 -1.07 11.69
C THR A 67 3.29 -2.12 10.92
N MET A 68 4.14 -1.69 9.98
CA MET A 68 5.07 -2.56 9.27
C MET A 68 6.42 -2.56 9.98
N ARG A 69 6.89 -3.72 10.44
CA ARG A 69 8.19 -3.92 11.08
C ARG A 69 9.11 -4.73 10.18
N LEU A 70 10.33 -4.24 9.97
CA LEU A 70 11.37 -4.90 9.18
C LEU A 70 12.39 -5.58 10.11
N GLN A 71 12.96 -6.70 9.67
CA GLN A 71 14.11 -7.32 10.33
C GLN A 71 15.34 -6.42 10.20
N THR A 72 15.93 -6.01 11.33
CA THR A 72 17.01 -5.01 11.37
C THR A 72 18.36 -5.56 10.90
N ALA A 73 18.52 -6.88 10.84
CA ALA A 73 19.76 -7.52 10.40
C ALA A 73 19.99 -7.45 8.88
N VAL A 74 18.95 -7.15 8.09
CA VAL A 74 19.06 -7.05 6.64
C VAL A 74 19.67 -5.71 6.25
N SER A 75 20.87 -5.74 5.65
CA SER A 75 21.62 -4.55 5.26
C SER A 75 21.78 -4.35 3.74
N ASP A 76 21.20 -5.25 2.94
CA ASP A 76 21.21 -5.18 1.48
C ASP A 76 19.78 -5.21 0.94
N LEU A 77 19.48 -4.33 -0.02
CA LEU A 77 18.12 -4.14 -0.53
C LEU A 77 17.57 -5.39 -1.22
N PHE A 78 18.44 -6.18 -1.84
CA PHE A 78 18.07 -7.38 -2.59
C PHE A 78 18.05 -8.65 -1.71
N SER A 79 18.47 -8.54 -0.46
CA SER A 79 18.53 -9.65 0.49
C SER A 79 17.26 -9.81 1.32
N PHE A 80 16.31 -8.86 1.25
CA PHE A 80 15.01 -8.98 1.94
C PHE A 80 14.20 -10.16 1.44
N ARG A 81 13.61 -10.90 2.37
CA ARG A 81 12.72 -12.04 2.14
C ARG A 81 11.36 -11.78 2.80
N ILE A 82 10.35 -12.57 2.45
CA ILE A 82 8.98 -12.33 2.96
C ILE A 82 8.92 -12.41 4.49
N GLU A 83 9.71 -13.30 5.08
CA GLU A 83 9.85 -13.49 6.53
C GLU A 83 10.49 -12.31 7.27
N ASP A 84 11.13 -11.37 6.58
CA ASP A 84 11.73 -10.17 7.17
C ASP A 84 10.71 -9.07 7.45
N PHE A 85 9.46 -9.26 7.04
CA PHE A 85 8.37 -8.29 7.18
C PHE A 85 7.29 -8.81 8.12
N VAL A 86 6.97 -8.03 9.14
CA VAL A 86 5.87 -8.32 10.07
C VAL A 86 4.88 -7.17 10.04
N LEU A 87 3.64 -7.48 9.67
CA LEU A 87 2.53 -6.53 9.72
C LEU A 87 1.76 -6.70 11.03
N GLU A 88 1.94 -5.76 11.94
CA GLU A 88 1.39 -5.80 13.29
C GLU A 88 0.09 -4.97 13.37
N GLY A 89 -0.91 -5.49 14.08
CA GLY A 89 -2.17 -4.77 14.31
C GLY A 89 -3.07 -4.61 13.07
N TYR A 90 -2.91 -5.45 12.04
CA TYR A 90 -3.76 -5.40 10.86
C TYR A 90 -5.12 -6.04 11.11
N ASP A 91 -6.11 -5.20 11.40
CA ASP A 91 -7.51 -5.58 11.58
C ASP A 91 -8.40 -4.88 10.54
N PRO A 92 -8.40 -5.34 9.27
CA PRO A 92 -9.19 -4.73 8.20
C PRO A 92 -10.66 -5.15 8.28
N HIS A 93 -11.52 -4.36 7.61
CA HIS A 93 -12.86 -4.84 7.28
C HIS A 93 -12.80 -6.01 6.27
N PRO A 94 -13.86 -6.83 6.15
CA PRO A 94 -13.88 -7.97 5.23
C PRO A 94 -13.56 -7.59 3.78
N HIS A 95 -12.86 -8.48 3.07
CA HIS A 95 -12.47 -8.28 1.67
C HIS A 95 -13.67 -7.90 0.77
N ILE A 96 -13.44 -6.96 -0.16
CA ILE A 96 -14.40 -6.59 -1.20
C ILE A 96 -13.82 -7.04 -2.54
N ALA A 97 -14.46 -8.01 -3.17
CA ALA A 97 -14.01 -8.53 -4.46
C ALA A 97 -14.40 -7.59 -5.62
N ALA A 98 -13.44 -7.29 -6.50
CA ALA A 98 -13.66 -6.57 -7.74
C ALA A 98 -12.83 -7.20 -8.87
N ALA A 99 -13.37 -7.20 -10.09
CA ALA A 99 -12.71 -7.76 -11.27
C ALA A 99 -11.79 -6.72 -11.91
N VAL A 100 -10.60 -7.11 -12.33
CA VAL A 100 -9.70 -6.25 -13.11
C VAL A 100 -10.38 -5.92 -14.45
N ALA A 101 -10.33 -4.64 -14.87
CA ALA A 101 -10.76 -4.25 -16.20
C ALA A 101 -9.71 -4.71 -17.22
N VAL A 102 -10.15 -5.44 -18.26
CA VAL A 102 -9.32 -5.88 -19.40
C VAL A 102 -9.40 -4.86 -20.51
#